data_AF-D0LXA8-F1
#
_entry.id   AF-D0LXA8-F1
#
_cell.length_a   1.000
_cell.length_b   1.000
_cell.length_c   1.000
_cell.angle_alpha   90.00
_cell.angle_beta   90.00
_cell.angle_gamma   90.00
#
_symmetry.space_group_name_H-M   'P 1'
#
loop_
_entity.id
_entity.type
_entity.pdbx_description
1 polymer ?
#
loop_
_entity_poly.entity_id
_entity_poly.type
_entity_poly.pdbx_seq_one_letter_code
_entity_poly.pdbx_strand_id
1 'polypeptide(L)' 'MGTIFTGLSPDPHDALSVLAFVFCPPGVFVPAGDLEELEAVAELMAPAKAEMVRRWYEAYQARLRN' A
#
# COMPACT_ATOMS: atom_id res chain seq x y z
N MET A 1 0.94 8.30 18.50
CA MET A 1 1.50 7.62 17.32
C MET A 1 0.53 6.50 16.98
N GLY A 2 -0.53 6.83 16.25
CA GLY A 2 -1.67 5.94 16.02
C GLY A 2 -1.44 5.12 14.77
N THR A 3 -1.31 3.81 14.92
CA THR A 3 -1.43 2.84 13.82
C THR A 3 -2.89 2.83 13.37
N ILE A 4 -3.22 3.72 12.42
CA ILE A 4 -4.41 3.56 11.58
C ILE A 4 -4.10 2.40 10.64
N PHE A 5 -5.08 1.58 10.25
CA PHE A 5 -4.97 0.37 9.42
C PHE A 5 -4.80 -0.96 10.16
N THR A 6 -5.76 -1.31 11.02
CA THR A 6 -6.03 -2.71 11.35
C THR A 6 -6.87 -3.35 10.24
N GLY A 7 -6.24 -4.12 9.36
CA GLY A 7 -6.97 -4.99 8.42
C GLY A 7 -6.18 -5.47 7.20
N LEU A 8 -5.24 -4.66 6.70
CA LEU A 8 -4.45 -5.00 5.52
C LEU A 8 -2.95 -5.00 5.86
N SER A 9 -2.34 -6.18 5.99
CA SER A 9 -0.90 -6.36 6.14
C SER A 9 -0.36 -7.06 4.88
N PRO A 10 -0.17 -6.33 3.77
CA PRO A 10 0.30 -6.92 2.52
C PRO A 10 1.69 -7.54 2.69
N ASP A 11 1.87 -8.78 2.23
CA ASP A 11 3.19 -9.40 2.14
C ASP A 11 3.98 -8.74 1.00
N PRO A 12 5.12 -8.08 1.27
CA PRO A 12 5.93 -7.42 0.25
C PRO A 12 6.60 -8.40 -0.74
N HIS A 13 6.60 -9.70 -0.44
CA HIS A 13 7.15 -10.75 -1.31
C HIS A 13 6.10 -11.44 -2.18
N ASP A 14 4.81 -11.22 -1.91
CA ASP A 14 3.70 -11.72 -2.73
C ASP A 14 3.21 -10.64 -3.71
N ALA A 15 3.34 -10.90 -5.01
CA ALA A 15 2.96 -9.97 -6.05
C ALA A 15 1.46 -9.60 -6.00
N LEU A 16 0.59 -10.54 -5.61
CA LEU A 16 -0.84 -10.28 -5.50
C LEU A 16 -1.16 -9.35 -4.32
N SER A 17 -0.53 -9.56 -3.17
CA SER A 17 -0.64 -8.70 -1.99
C SER A 17 -0.13 -7.28 -2.25
N VAL A 18 1.00 -7.14 -2.97
CA VAL A 18 1.53 -5.85 -3.40
C VAL A 18 0.53 -5.12 -4.29
N LEU A 19 0.01 -5.78 -5.32
CA LEU A 19 -0.95 -5.18 -6.24
C LEU A 19 -2.25 -4.79 -5.51
N ALA A 20 -2.76 -5.65 -4.64
CA ALA A 20 -3.95 -5.37 -3.84
C ALA A 20 -3.79 -4.10 -2.99
N PHE A 21 -2.62 -3.90 -2.37
CA PHE A 21 -2.35 -2.68 -1.61
C PHE A 21 -2.14 -1.44 -2.48
N VAL A 22 -1.37 -1.55 -3.56
CA VAL A 22 -1.11 -0.44 -4.49
C VAL A 22 -2.40 0.08 -5.10
N PHE A 23 -3.31 -0.83 -5.49
CA PHE A 23 -4.61 -0.48 -6.05
C PHE A 23 -5.69 -0.22 -5.00
N CYS A 24 -5.42 -0.42 -3.72
CA CYS A 24 -6.38 -0.12 -2.66
C CYS A 24 -6.74 1.38 -2.68
N PRO A 25 -8.00 1.74 -2.96
CA PRO A 25 -8.41 3.14 -2.98
C PRO A 25 -8.48 3.69 -1.55
N PRO A 26 -8.09 4.97 -1.32
CA PRO A 26 -8.12 5.59 0.01
C PRO A 26 -9.48 5.50 0.71
N GLY A 27 -10.58 5.54 -0.07
CA GLY A 27 -11.95 5.44 0.45
C GLY A 27 -12.27 4.15 1.19
N VAL A 28 -11.46 3.08 1.05
CA VAL A 28 -11.58 1.87 1.89
C VAL A 28 -11.34 2.20 3.37
N PHE A 29 -10.53 3.22 3.64
CA PHE A 29 -10.17 3.64 4.99
C PHE A 29 -10.94 4.86 5.48
N VAL A 30 -11.82 5.41 4.63
CA VAL A 30 -12.67 6.56 4.95
C VAL A 30 -14.14 6.17 4.70
N PRO A 31 -14.76 5.36 5.57
CA PRO A 31 -16.10 4.81 5.32
C PRO A 31 -17.20 5.88 5.22
N ALA A 32 -17.00 7.03 5.87
CA ALA A 32 -17.94 8.14 5.86
C ALA A 32 -17.81 9.06 4.62
N GLY A 33 -16.78 8.87 3.79
CA GLY A 33 -16.57 9.64 2.56
C GLY A 33 -16.19 11.10 2.77
N ASP A 34 -15.65 11.46 3.94
CA ASP A 34 -15.13 12.81 4.20
C ASP A 34 -13.94 13.13 3.29
N LEU A 35 -14.00 14.26 2.57
CA LEU A 35 -13.02 14.60 1.54
C LEU A 35 -11.65 14.96 2.12
N GLU A 36 -11.61 15.60 3.29
CA GLU A 36 -10.36 16.00 3.96
C GLU A 36 -9.66 14.76 4.52
N GLU A 37 -10.43 13.85 5.12
CA GLU A 37 -9.90 12.56 5.59
C GLU A 37 -9.39 11.70 4.42
N LEU A 38 -10.07 11.73 3.28
CA LEU A 38 -9.67 10.99 2.07
C LEU A 38 -8.36 11.51 1.49
N GLU A 39 -8.17 12.84 1.44
CA GLU A 39 -6.91 13.47 1.04
C GLU A 39 -5.78 13.10 2.01
N ALA A 40 -6.01 13.22 3.32
CA ALA A 40 -5.02 12.86 4.34
C ALA A 40 -4.62 11.37 4.26
N VAL A 41 -5.58 10.46 4.04
CA VAL A 41 -5.29 9.04 3.83
C VAL A 41 -4.50 8.82 2.54
N ALA A 42 -4.85 9.52 1.45
CA ALA A 42 -4.11 9.41 0.19
C ALA A 42 -2.64 9.84 0.35
N GLU A 43 -2.39 10.96 1.04
CA GLU A 43 -1.05 11.45 1.36
C GLU A 43 -0.27 10.46 2.22
N LEU A 44 -0.91 9.88 3.25
CA LEU A 44 -0.28 8.88 4.12
C LEU A 44 0.05 7.57 3.38
N MET A 45 -0.80 7.15 2.44
CA MET A 45 -0.62 5.91 1.68
C MET A 45 0.43 6.05 0.57
N ALA A 46 0.58 7.23 -0.03
CA ALA A 46 1.49 7.46 -1.16
C ALA A 46 2.93 6.95 -0.92
N PRO A 47 3.64 7.30 0.17
CA PRO A 47 4.99 6.80 0.41
C PRO A 47 5.02 5.29 0.63
N ALA A 48 4.02 4.72 1.30
CA ALA A 48 3.93 3.28 1.54
C ALA A 48 3.74 2.49 0.23
N LYS A 49 2.90 3.00 -0.70
CA LYS A 49 2.70 2.41 -2.02
C LYS A 49 3.98 2.45 -2.85
N ALA A 50 4.70 3.57 -2.85
CA ALA A 50 5.97 3.72 -3.56
C ALA A 50 7.03 2.73 -3.05
N GLU A 51 7.16 2.60 -1.73
CA GLU A 51 8.09 1.66 -1.10
C GLU A 51 7.75 0.20 -1.43
N MET A 52 6.47 -0.15 -1.45
CA MET A 52 6.02 -1.49 -1.81
C MET A 52 6.40 -1.86 -3.25
N VAL A 53 6.19 -0.95 -4.20
CA VAL A 53 6.60 -1.13 -5.62
C VAL A 53 8.11 -1.32 -5.72
N ARG A 54 8.90 -0.53 -4.99
CA ARG A 54 10.37 -0.65 -4.98
C ARG A 54 10.82 -2.04 -4.51
N ARG A 55 10.32 -2.50 -3.36
CA ARG A 55 10.66 -3.82 -2.79
C ARG A 55 10.27 -4.97 -3.71
N TRP A 56 9.08 -4.89 -4.29
CA TRP A 56 8.62 -5.88 -5.27
C TRP A 56 9.56 -5.95 -6.47
N TYR A 57 9.96 -4.80 -7.02
CA TYR A 57 10.87 -4.74 -8.17
C TYR A 57 12.25 -5.32 -7.82
N GLU A 58 12.79 -5.01 -6.64
CA GLU A 58 14.05 -5.57 -6.16
C GLU A 58 13.99 -7.09 -6.03
N ALA A 59 12.90 -7.62 -5.44
CA ALA A 59 12.68 -9.06 -5.32
C ALA A 59 12.54 -9.74 -6.70
N TYR A 60 11.82 -9.12 -7.62
CA TYR A 60 11.69 -9.59 -9.00
C TYR A 60 13.04 -9.66 -9.71
N GLN A 61 13.86 -8.60 -9.60
CA GLN A 61 15.20 -8.55 -10.18
C GLN A 61 16.15 -9.57 -9.55
N ALA A 62 16.08 -9.79 -8.24
CA ALA A 62 16.84 -10.84 -7.58
C ALA A 62 16.48 -12.24 -8.10
N ARG A 63 15.19 -12.49 -8.35
CA ARG A 63 14.72 -13.76 -8.91
C ARG A 63 15.22 -14.00 -10.33
N LEU A 64 15.35 -12.98 -11.17
CA LEU A 64 15.87 -13.12 -12.53
C LEU A 64 17.38 -13.38 -12.61
N ARG A 65 18.13 -13.05 -11.56
CA ARG A 65 19.59 -13.22 -11.50
C ARG A 65 20.01 -14.60 -10.99
N ASN A 66 19.08 -15.37 -10.43
CA ASN A 66 19.28 -16.72 -9.90
C ASN A 66 18.69 -17.76 -10.86
#